data_AF-A0A520ZJD2-F1
#
_entry.id   AF-A0A520ZJD2-F1
#
_cell.length_a   1.000
_cell.length_b   1.000
_cell.length_c   1.000
_cell.angle_alpha   90.00
_cell.angle_beta   90.00
_cell.angle_gamma   90.00
#
_symmetry.space_group_name_H-M   'P 1'
#
loop_
_entity.id
_entity.type
_entity.pdbx_description
1 polymer ?
#
loop_
_entity_poly.entity_id
_entity_poly.type
_entity_poly.pdbx_seq_one_letter_code
_entity_poly.pdbx_strand_id
1 'polypeptide(L)'
;MTLRIRPAIARLPLSPTLRANQSAVASTGKGQPLLHMGFGQSPFPVHPRLAEALAAAATKNAYDDVAGLKELRARAKTYFCDK
;
A
#
# COMPACT_ATOMS: atom_id res chain seq x y z
N MET A 1 -24.48 -14.94 -20.42
CA MET A 1 -24.35 -15.06 -18.95
C MET A 1 -24.12 -13.66 -18.39
N THR A 2 -25.05 -13.09 -17.63
CA THR A 2 -24.99 -11.69 -17.20
C THR A 2 -24.42 -11.61 -15.78
N LEU A 3 -23.28 -10.96 -15.61
CA LEU A 3 -22.68 -10.71 -14.31
C LEU A 3 -23.53 -9.69 -13.53
N ARG A 4 -24.08 -10.09 -12.39
CA ARG A 4 -24.84 -9.21 -11.50
C ARG A 4 -23.98 -8.78 -10.32
N ILE A 5 -23.64 -7.49 -10.28
CA ILE A 5 -22.94 -6.89 -9.14
C ILE A 5 -23.92 -6.75 -7.97
N ARG A 6 -23.47 -7.06 -6.74
CA ARG A 6 -24.29 -6.89 -5.53
C ARG A 6 -24.66 -5.40 -5.34
N PRO A 7 -25.92 -5.07 -5.00
CA PRO A 7 -26.35 -3.67 -4.86
C PRO A 7 -25.49 -2.83 -3.90
N ALA A 8 -24.97 -3.43 -2.82
CA ALA A 8 -24.08 -2.75 -1.88
C ALA A 8 -22.78 -2.25 -2.54
N ILE A 9 -22.22 -3.01 -3.49
CA ILE A 9 -21.01 -2.63 -4.22
C ILE A 9 -21.35 -1.62 -5.31
N ALA A 10 -22.48 -1.82 -6.02
CA ALA A 10 -22.90 -0.93 -7.09
C ALA A 10 -23.18 0.52 -6.63
N ARG A 11 -23.39 0.72 -5.32
CA ARG A 11 -23.65 2.04 -4.71
C ARG A 11 -22.42 2.69 -4.09
N LEU A 12 -21.25 2.05 -4.10
CA LEU A 12 -20.04 2.65 -3.54
C LEU A 12 -19.64 3.87 -4.38
N PRO A 13 -19.40 5.04 -3.76
CA PRO A 13 -18.98 6.22 -4.49
C PRO A 13 -17.56 6.03 -5.04
N LEU A 14 -17.26 6.68 -6.16
CA LEU A 14 -15.89 6.75 -6.64
C LEU A 14 -15.03 7.53 -5.64
N SER A 15 -13.84 7.03 -5.31
CA SER A 15 -12.91 7.73 -4.42
C SER A 15 -12.46 9.06 -5.04
N PRO A 16 -12.70 10.21 -4.38
CA PRO A 16 -12.23 11.50 -4.85
C PRO A 16 -10.70 11.58 -4.92
N THR A 17 -10.00 10.97 -3.97
CA THR A 17 -8.53 10.99 -3.91
C THR A 17 -7.90 10.14 -5.03
N LEU A 18 -8.50 9.01 -5.38
CA LEU A 18 -8.06 8.23 -6.54
C LEU A 18 -8.27 8.98 -7.85
N ARG A 19 -9.41 9.66 -8.01
CA ARG A 19 -9.68 10.49 -9.20
C ARG A 19 -8.65 11.61 -9.33
N ALA A 20 -8.34 12.30 -8.23
CA ALA A 20 -7.33 13.37 -8.22
C ALA A 20 -5.94 12.83 -8.61
N ASN A 21 -5.52 11.70 -8.02
CA ASN A 21 -4.24 11.06 -8.36
C ASN A 21 -4.17 10.63 -9.84
N GLN A 22 -5.26 10.07 -10.40
CA GLN A 22 -5.33 9.69 -11.80
C GLN A 22 -5.20 10.90 -12.74
N SER A 23 -5.87 12.01 -12.42
CA SER A 23 -5.73 13.26 -13.18
C SER A 23 -4.30 13.79 -13.14
N ALA A 24 -3.64 13.73 -11.97
CA ALA A 24 -2.24 14.12 -11.85
C ALA A 24 -1.32 13.27 -12.72
N VAL A 25 -1.46 11.93 -12.67
CA VAL A 25 -0.68 10.99 -13.49
C VAL A 25 -0.93 11.19 -14.99
N ALA A 26 -2.18 11.44 -15.39
CA ALA A 26 -2.51 11.69 -16.79
C ALA A 26 -1.88 12.99 -17.32
N SER A 27 -1.79 14.03 -16.48
CA SER A 27 -1.13 15.29 -16.84
C SER A 27 0.38 15.14 -16.96
N THR A 28 1.04 14.45 -16.01
CA THR A 28 2.49 14.20 -16.08
C THR A 28 2.87 13.32 -17.27
N GLY A 29 2.07 12.31 -17.61
CA GLY A 29 2.28 11.46 -18.79
C GLY A 29 2.22 12.20 -20.13
N LYS A 30 1.61 13.40 -20.16
CA LYS A 30 1.58 14.30 -21.33
C LYS A 30 2.72 15.31 -21.33
N GLY A 31 3.68 15.20 -20.41
CA GLY A 31 4.79 16.14 -20.27
C GLY A 31 4.39 17.52 -19.73
N GLN A 32 3.19 17.66 -19.16
CA GLN A 32 2.75 18.94 -18.59
C GLN A 32 3.44 19.19 -17.25
N PRO A 33 3.94 20.41 -16.99
CA PRO A 33 4.53 20.75 -15.70
C PRO A 33 3.45 20.71 -14.61
N LEU A 34 3.62 19.83 -13.63
CA LEU A 34 2.70 19.65 -12.52
C LEU A 34 3.45 19.48 -11.20
N LEU A 35 3.16 20.35 -10.23
CA LEU A 35 3.54 20.13 -8.84
C LEU A 35 2.43 19.37 -8.13
N HIS A 36 2.57 18.04 -8.07
CA HIS A 36 1.60 17.20 -7.38
C HIS A 36 1.83 17.32 -5.86
N MET A 37 0.95 18.01 -5.13
CA MET A 37 1.01 18.13 -3.66
C MET A 37 0.00 17.21 -2.93
N GLY A 38 -0.80 16.45 -3.69
CA GLY A 38 -1.79 15.52 -3.16
C GLY A 38 -1.27 14.10 -2.94
N PHE A 39 0.05 13.89 -2.94
CA PHE A 39 0.65 12.57 -2.75
C PHE A 39 0.59 12.14 -1.28
N GLY A 40 0.27 10.86 -1.05
CA GLY A 40 0.31 10.24 0.28
C GLY A 40 1.48 9.26 0.48
N GLN A 41 2.32 9.08 -0.54
CA GLN A 41 3.47 8.16 -0.52
C GLN A 41 4.78 8.91 -0.31
N SER A 42 5.74 8.27 0.36
CA SER A 42 7.11 8.79 0.44
C SER A 42 7.74 8.85 -0.95
N PRO A 43 8.43 9.95 -1.32
CA PRO A 43 9.19 10.03 -2.56
C PRO A 43 10.55 9.32 -2.47
N PHE A 44 10.96 8.88 -1.29
CA PHE A 44 12.27 8.27 -1.05
C PHE A 44 12.27 6.77 -1.36
N PRO A 45 13.41 6.22 -1.80
CA PRO A 45 13.55 4.78 -1.99
C PRO A 45 13.38 4.02 -0.68
N VAL A 46 12.97 2.75 -0.79
CA VAL A 46 12.93 1.83 0.35
C VAL A 46 14.35 1.63 0.90
N HIS A 47 14.49 1.62 2.23
CA HIS A 47 15.78 1.42 2.87
C HIS A 47 16.39 0.04 2.51
N PRO A 48 17.67 -0.09 2.11
CA PRO A 48 18.26 -1.34 1.63
C PRO A 48 18.07 -2.54 2.57
N ARG A 49 18.29 -2.35 3.87
CA ARG A 49 18.05 -3.37 4.91
C ARG A 49 16.65 -3.98 4.88
N LEU A 50 15.62 -3.21 4.51
CA LEU A 50 14.25 -3.71 4.40
C LEU A 50 14.08 -4.57 3.13
N ALA A 51 14.65 -4.11 2.01
CA ALA A 51 14.62 -4.85 0.76
C ALA A 51 15.37 -6.19 0.87
N GLU A 52 16.54 -6.20 1.49
CA GLU A 52 17.33 -7.41 1.76
C GLU A 52 16.59 -8.40 2.66
N ALA A 53 15.98 -7.92 3.75
CA ALA A 53 15.20 -8.76 4.65
C ALA A 53 13.98 -9.40 3.95
N LEU A 54 13.31 -8.65 3.07
CA LEU A 54 12.21 -9.18 2.27
C LEU A 54 12.69 -10.23 1.27
N ALA A 55 13.77 -9.95 0.54
CA ALA A 55 14.35 -10.88 -0.43
C ALA A 55 14.79 -12.19 0.22
N ALA A 56 15.44 -12.13 1.38
CA ALA A 56 15.86 -13.31 2.14
C ALA A 56 14.66 -14.16 2.63
N ALA A 57 13.50 -13.55 2.83
CA ALA A 57 12.29 -14.24 3.30
C ALA A 57 11.40 -14.76 2.16
N ALA A 58 11.75 -14.55 0.89
CA ALA A 58 10.89 -14.83 -0.27
C ALA A 58 10.46 -16.31 -0.41
N THR A 59 11.21 -17.25 0.18
CA THR A 59 10.90 -18.68 0.16
C THR A 59 9.89 -19.12 1.24
N LYS A 60 9.56 -18.24 2.19
CA LYS A 60 8.60 -18.55 3.26
C LYS A 60 7.17 -18.52 2.72
N ASN A 61 6.58 -19.70 2.50
CA ASN A 61 5.26 -19.87 1.89
C ASN A 61 4.26 -20.66 2.76
N ALA A 62 4.65 -21.01 3.99
CA ALA A 62 3.77 -21.70 4.92
C ALA A 62 2.68 -20.76 5.47
N TYR A 63 1.55 -21.34 5.86
CA TYR A 63 0.56 -20.61 6.64
C TYR A 63 1.12 -20.30 8.02
N ASP A 64 1.10 -19.02 8.37
CA ASP A 64 1.42 -18.51 9.71
C ASP A 64 0.13 -18.20 10.49
N ASP A 65 0.30 -17.82 11.77
CA ASP A 65 -0.79 -17.33 12.62
C ASP A 65 -1.55 -16.18 11.93
N VAL A 66 -2.89 -16.21 12.00
CA VAL A 66 -3.79 -15.18 11.44
C VAL A 66 -3.47 -13.79 11.99
N ALA A 67 -2.99 -13.70 13.24
CA ALA A 67 -2.56 -12.45 13.86
C ALA A 67 -1.19 -11.96 13.34
N GLY A 68 -0.55 -12.69 12.43
CA GLY A 68 0.77 -12.40 11.88
C GLY A 68 1.93 -13.01 12.68
N LEU A 69 3.13 -12.81 12.16
CA LEU A 69 4.38 -13.38 12.69
C LEU A 69 4.55 -13.06 14.18
N LYS A 70 4.73 -14.10 15.00
CA LYS A 70 4.92 -13.96 16.46
C LYS A 70 6.12 -13.04 16.78
N GLU A 71 7.22 -13.21 16.06
CA GLU A 71 8.44 -12.41 16.21
C GLU A 71 8.21 -10.93 15.89
N LEU A 72 7.41 -10.63 14.84
CA LEU A 72 7.09 -9.25 14.46
C LEU A 72 6.24 -8.58 15.55
N ARG A 73 5.23 -9.28 16.06
CA ARG A 73 4.38 -8.78 17.17
C ARG A 73 5.21 -8.49 18.43
N ALA A 74 6.13 -9.38 18.79
CA ALA A 74 7.03 -9.17 19.93
C ALA A 74 7.94 -7.94 19.74
N ARG A 75 8.55 -7.78 18.56
CA ARG A 75 9.38 -6.61 18.24
C ARG A 75 8.58 -5.30 18.23
N ALA A 76 7.36 -5.33 17.70
CA ALA A 76 6.47 -4.16 17.71
C ALA A 76 6.14 -3.74 19.15
N LYS A 77 5.82 -4.71 20.03
CA LYS A 77 5.60 -4.45 21.46
C LYS A 77 6.81 -3.74 22.07
N THR A 78 8.02 -4.29 21.93
CA THR A 78 9.27 -3.66 22.42
C THR A 78 9.41 -2.25 21.88
N TYR A 79 9.28 -2.03 20.56
CA TYR A 79 9.42 -0.71 19.97
C TYR A 79 8.44 0.35 20.52
N PHE A 80 7.18 -0.04 20.80
CA PHE A 80 6.16 0.88 21.29
C PHE A 80 6.11 1.01 22.81
N CYS A 81 6.52 -0.01 23.57
CA CYS A 81 6.48 -0.03 25.03
C CYS A 81 7.80 0.41 25.67
N ASP A 82 8.94 0.19 25.02
CA ASP A 82 10.26 0.49 25.56
C ASP A 82 10.77 1.87 25.09
N LYS A 83 9.84 2.80 24.85
CA LYS A 83 10.16 4.22 24.66
C LYS A 83 10.63 4.88 25.94
#